data_AF-A0A8J7Q586-F1
#
_entry.id   AF-A0A8J7Q586-F1
#
_cell.length_a   1.000
_cell.length_b   1.000
_cell.length_c   1.000
_cell.angle_alpha   90.00
_cell.angle_beta   90.00
_cell.angle_gamma   90.00
#
_symmetry.space_group_name_H-M   'P 1'
#
loop_
_entity.id
_entity.type
_entity.pdbx_description
1 polymer ?
#
loop_
_entity_poly.entity_id
_entity_poly.type
_entity_poly.pdbx_seq_one_letter_code
_entity_poly.pdbx_strand_id
1 'polypeptide(L)'
;MRLSLHILLALALTTCNTQTHQIPQKGNDTSQPLSSIHFTQSKAKMFEDAFAIERAVKLETIPASILGEISKVIVHEPSGKIYVGDYDATGSVFVFSNEGRFLNRIGTKGSGPGEYRTLLDFAVNHVGDVFFLADNRLLKFSDQGEILSEIVLGPYGLELFAHRDFLYFKFGKGNGSKNPGFLVFDHQLNPAGTLGTQDKRLQTYMFAAPTTITAAGDSLFFTDAYSLSLNVFKQSKLTTSKFGTQNQVFTDAWKGDSFNEANRKAVIKNLWHFQSLRSFSGNLIMHERRRSGDDAVNRFRLINLKTKKGALLRQTVLRDLDGTSRDHLSIDYVSGSTSQHLVGVIGDPVRFSEFKDNYHIFSNMKLGDLANQILVFFKLRKNFWDTL
;
A
#
# COMPACT_ATOMS: atom_id res chain seq x y z
N MET A 1 -61.89 -46.61 21.10
CA MET A 1 -62.25 -45.99 22.38
C MET A 1 -60.96 -45.58 23.07
N ARG A 2 -60.75 -44.26 23.22
CA ARG A 2 -59.71 -43.50 23.96
C ARG A 2 -58.22 -43.65 23.58
N LEU A 3 -57.78 -42.59 22.89
CA LEU A 3 -56.46 -42.04 22.65
C LEU A 3 -55.86 -41.39 23.93
N SER A 4 -54.56 -41.55 24.16
CA SER A 4 -53.72 -40.69 25.02
C SER A 4 -52.24 -41.04 24.75
N LEU A 5 -51.54 -40.44 23.78
CA LEU A 5 -50.92 -39.10 23.71
C LEU A 5 -49.79 -38.87 24.72
N HIS A 6 -48.55 -39.23 24.37
CA HIS A 6 -47.32 -38.58 24.84
C HIS A 6 -46.26 -38.64 23.72
N ILE A 7 -46.28 -37.66 22.82
CA ILE A 7 -45.15 -37.35 21.94
C ILE A 7 -44.41 -36.17 22.57
N LEU A 8 -43.17 -36.43 22.99
CA LEU A 8 -42.23 -35.43 23.49
C LEU A 8 -41.77 -34.57 22.31
N LEU A 9 -42.24 -33.32 22.27
CA LEU A 9 -41.87 -32.32 21.28
C LEU A 9 -40.52 -31.70 21.69
N ALA A 10 -39.41 -32.24 21.18
CA ALA A 10 -38.10 -31.59 21.25
C ALA A 10 -37.99 -30.55 20.13
N LEU A 11 -38.35 -29.30 20.42
CA LEU A 11 -38.03 -28.15 19.59
C LEU A 11 -36.51 -27.92 19.63
N ALA A 12 -35.79 -28.47 18.65
CA ALA A 12 -34.43 -28.07 18.37
C ALA A 12 -34.44 -26.67 17.74
N LEU A 13 -34.33 -25.65 18.58
CA LEU A 13 -33.91 -24.32 18.15
C LEU A 13 -32.43 -24.40 17.78
N THR A 14 -32.13 -24.71 16.53
CA THR A 14 -30.80 -24.47 15.96
C THR A 14 -30.64 -22.96 15.78
N THR A 15 -30.13 -22.29 16.80
CA THR A 15 -29.56 -20.96 16.62
C THR A 15 -28.30 -21.11 15.79
N CYS A 16 -28.30 -20.53 14.58
CA CYS A 16 -27.07 -20.27 13.84
C CYS A 16 -26.17 -19.40 14.74
N ASN A 17 -25.17 -20.04 15.34
CA ASN A 17 -24.11 -19.35 16.05
C ASN A 17 -23.20 -18.72 14.99
N THR A 18 -23.56 -17.54 14.48
CA THR A 18 -22.61 -16.68 13.78
C THR A 18 -21.59 -16.20 14.81
N GLN A 19 -20.48 -16.94 14.92
CA GLN A 19 -19.27 -16.41 15.54
C GLN A 19 -18.84 -15.21 14.69
N THR A 20 -19.25 -14.03 15.12
CA THR A 20 -18.57 -12.80 14.72
C THR A 20 -17.16 -12.94 15.29
N HIS A 21 -16.17 -13.21 14.43
CA HIS A 21 -14.77 -13.08 14.78
C HIS A 21 -14.51 -11.60 15.10
N GLN A 22 -14.79 -11.21 16.34
CA GLN A 22 -14.39 -9.92 16.86
C GLN A 22 -12.87 -9.87 16.85
N ILE A 23 -12.32 -8.74 16.39
CA ILE A 23 -10.89 -8.44 16.47
C ILE A 23 -10.43 -8.74 17.92
N PRO A 24 -9.35 -9.52 18.13
CA PRO A 24 -8.99 -10.02 19.46
C PRO A 24 -8.91 -8.90 20.50
N GLN A 25 -9.70 -9.05 21.57
CA GLN A 25 -9.75 -8.11 22.69
C GLN A 25 -8.76 -8.51 23.79
N LYS A 26 -7.96 -7.51 24.18
CA LYS A 26 -7.31 -7.33 25.48
C LYS A 26 -6.15 -8.28 25.82
N GLY A 27 -4.94 -7.82 25.49
CA GLY A 27 -3.70 -8.10 26.23
C GLY A 27 -3.18 -6.78 26.81
N ASN A 28 -2.71 -6.79 28.05
CA ASN A 28 -2.03 -5.62 28.64
C ASN A 28 -0.68 -5.43 27.94
N ASP A 29 -0.51 -4.34 27.18
CA ASP A 29 0.77 -4.00 26.54
C ASP A 29 1.26 -2.63 27.03
N THR A 30 2.50 -2.61 27.51
CA THR A 30 3.25 -1.46 28.03
C THR A 30 3.92 -0.63 26.91
N SER A 31 3.51 -0.80 25.66
CA SER A 31 4.03 0.00 24.55
C SER A 31 3.51 1.46 24.60
N GLN A 32 4.38 2.39 25.02
CA GLN A 32 4.18 3.84 24.90
C GLN A 32 3.85 4.25 23.45
N PRO A 33 2.87 5.15 23.22
CA PRO A 33 2.37 5.50 21.90
C PRO A 33 3.44 6.13 20.99
N LEU A 34 3.35 5.88 19.68
CA LEU A 34 4.24 6.44 18.64
C LEU A 34 4.21 7.97 18.58
N SER A 35 3.26 8.62 19.26
CA SER A 35 3.15 10.08 19.39
C SER A 35 4.36 10.71 20.10
N SER A 36 5.25 9.90 20.67
CA SER A 36 6.52 10.30 21.28
C SER A 36 7.71 10.32 20.31
N ILE A 37 7.55 9.90 19.04
CA ILE A 37 8.67 9.89 18.09
C ILE A 37 9.00 11.31 17.67
N HIS A 38 10.23 11.73 17.97
CA HIS A 38 10.80 12.99 17.52
C HIS A 38 11.58 12.75 16.23
N PHE A 39 11.28 13.51 15.18
CA PHE A 39 12.03 13.47 13.93
C PHE A 39 13.19 14.44 13.97
N THR A 40 14.41 13.93 13.83
CA THR A 40 15.58 14.76 13.60
C THR A 40 15.91 14.80 12.12
N GLN A 41 16.51 15.91 11.67
CA GLN A 41 17.10 15.94 10.35
C GLN A 41 18.34 15.04 10.38
N SER A 42 18.34 14.01 9.55
CA SER A 42 19.40 13.02 9.49
C SER A 42 20.70 13.61 8.92
N LYS A 43 21.86 13.08 9.34
CA LYS A 43 23.16 13.35 8.69
C LYS A 43 23.22 12.78 7.29
N ALA A 44 22.67 11.58 7.09
CA ALA A 44 22.32 11.04 5.79
C ALA A 44 21.17 11.90 5.24
N LYS A 45 21.42 12.70 4.19
CA LYS A 45 20.46 13.69 3.70
C LYS A 45 19.56 13.11 2.61
N MET A 46 20.04 12.11 1.89
CA MET A 46 19.40 11.50 0.74
C MET A 46 18.95 10.05 1.02
N PHE A 47 18.18 9.47 0.10
CA PHE A 47 17.65 8.10 0.24
C PHE A 47 18.78 7.06 0.15
N GLU A 48 19.71 7.25 -0.79
CA GLU A 48 20.89 6.43 -1.07
C GLU A 48 21.93 6.43 0.07
N ASP A 49 21.93 7.48 0.89
CA ASP A 49 22.72 7.54 2.12
C ASP A 49 22.19 6.56 3.17
N ALA A 50 20.88 6.31 3.18
CA ALA A 50 20.21 5.44 4.14
C ALA A 50 20.06 4.00 3.64
N PHE A 51 19.84 3.83 2.35
CA PHE A 51 19.55 2.56 1.70
C PHE A 51 20.67 2.12 0.76
N ALA A 52 20.98 0.83 0.78
CA ALA A 52 21.85 0.19 -0.19
C ALA A 52 21.04 -0.74 -1.08
N ILE A 53 21.41 -0.81 -2.36
CA ILE A 53 20.87 -1.84 -3.24
C ILE A 53 21.44 -3.18 -2.82
N GLU A 54 20.56 -4.14 -2.61
CA GLU A 54 20.92 -5.50 -2.26
C GLU A 54 20.98 -6.41 -3.47
N ARG A 55 19.95 -6.34 -4.30
CA ARG A 55 19.84 -7.12 -5.53
C ARG A 55 18.92 -6.42 -6.52
N ALA A 56 19.03 -6.84 -7.77
CA ALA A 56 18.08 -6.50 -8.80
C ALA A 56 17.58 -7.76 -9.49
N VAL A 57 16.32 -7.74 -9.91
CA VAL A 57 15.64 -8.83 -10.59
C VAL A 57 15.10 -8.29 -11.90
N LYS A 58 15.64 -8.81 -13.01
CA LYS A 58 15.04 -8.58 -14.33
C LYS A 58 13.88 -9.56 -14.48
N LEU A 59 12.69 -9.04 -14.73
CA LEU A 59 11.52 -9.83 -15.04
C LEU A 59 11.64 -10.37 -16.47
N GLU A 60 11.26 -11.62 -16.67
CA GLU A 60 11.27 -12.29 -17.96
C GLU A 60 10.30 -11.60 -18.91
N THR A 61 10.80 -11.23 -20.09
CA THR A 61 10.04 -10.57 -21.13
C THR A 61 9.75 -11.54 -22.27
N ILE A 62 8.56 -12.12 -22.25
CA ILE A 62 8.01 -12.91 -23.35
C ILE A 62 6.67 -12.28 -23.77
N PRO A 63 6.10 -12.61 -24.95
CA PRO A 63 4.82 -12.04 -25.38
C PRO A 63 3.68 -12.15 -24.34
N ALA A 64 3.71 -13.18 -23.49
CA ALA A 64 2.74 -13.39 -22.41
C ALA A 64 2.98 -12.56 -21.14
N SER A 65 4.15 -11.92 -21.00
CA SER A 65 4.60 -11.23 -19.78
C SER A 65 5.03 -9.77 -20.01
N ILE A 66 4.64 -9.18 -21.15
CA ILE A 66 4.93 -7.78 -21.46
C ILE A 66 4.18 -6.88 -20.48
N LEU A 67 4.94 -6.09 -19.73
CA LEU A 67 4.43 -5.08 -18.80
C LEU A 67 4.47 -3.70 -19.46
N GLY A 68 3.37 -2.96 -19.36
CA GLY A 68 3.31 -1.56 -19.76
C GLY A 68 3.78 -0.64 -18.63
N GLU A 69 3.14 -0.71 -17.47
CA GLU A 69 3.52 0.03 -16.27
C GLU A 69 3.46 -0.88 -15.04
N ILE A 70 4.46 -0.79 -14.15
CA ILE A 70 4.40 -1.47 -12.85
C ILE A 70 3.71 -0.57 -11.85
N SER A 71 2.40 -0.77 -11.63
CA SER A 71 1.59 0.02 -10.70
C SER A 71 1.82 -0.37 -9.23
N LYS A 72 2.04 -1.66 -8.94
CA LYS A 72 2.27 -2.17 -7.58
C LYS A 72 3.05 -3.48 -7.61
N VAL A 73 3.92 -3.67 -6.62
CA VAL A 73 4.68 -4.92 -6.44
C VAL A 73 4.40 -5.50 -5.06
N ILE A 74 4.03 -6.77 -5.01
CA ILE A 74 3.92 -7.56 -3.79
C ILE A 74 4.87 -8.74 -3.91
N VAL A 75 5.82 -8.84 -2.98
CA VAL A 75 6.70 -10.01 -2.89
C VAL A 75 6.14 -10.91 -1.80
N HIS A 76 5.68 -12.08 -2.21
CA HIS A 76 5.12 -13.07 -1.32
C HIS A 76 6.24 -14.01 -0.86
N GLU A 77 6.87 -13.65 0.26
CA GLU A 77 8.01 -14.38 0.85
C GLU A 77 7.74 -15.88 1.05
N PRO A 78 6.57 -16.32 1.59
CA PRO A 78 6.34 -17.76 1.83
C PRO A 78 6.40 -18.62 0.58
N SER A 79 5.95 -18.10 -0.58
CA SER A 79 5.97 -18.85 -1.84
C SER A 79 7.13 -18.47 -2.76
N GLY A 80 7.95 -17.48 -2.41
CA GLY A 80 9.00 -16.95 -3.28
C GLY A 80 8.47 -16.39 -4.61
N LYS A 81 7.25 -15.84 -4.63
CA LYS A 81 6.61 -15.27 -5.83
C LYS A 81 6.63 -13.74 -5.78
N ILE A 82 6.78 -13.10 -6.92
CA ILE A 82 6.64 -11.65 -7.10
C ILE A 82 5.39 -11.40 -7.93
N TYR A 83 4.44 -10.65 -7.36
CA TYR A 83 3.21 -10.24 -8.02
C TYR A 83 3.36 -8.79 -8.45
N VAL A 84 3.14 -8.54 -9.74
CA VAL A 84 3.33 -7.24 -10.38
C VAL A 84 2.01 -6.83 -11.02
N GLY A 85 1.39 -5.80 -10.47
CA GLY A 85 0.17 -5.22 -11.04
C GLY A 85 0.51 -4.24 -12.15
N ASP A 86 -0.13 -4.41 -13.29
CA ASP A 86 -0.15 -3.45 -14.40
C ASP A 86 -1.61 -3.10 -14.66
N TYR A 87 -2.07 -2.00 -14.05
CA TYR A 87 -3.49 -1.66 -13.96
C TYR A 87 -3.99 -1.04 -15.26
N ASP A 88 -3.21 -0.12 -15.81
CA ASP A 88 -3.63 0.71 -16.93
C ASP A 88 -3.42 0.00 -18.27
N ALA A 89 -2.21 -0.50 -18.54
CA ALA A 89 -1.90 -1.07 -19.85
C ALA A 89 -2.61 -2.41 -20.05
N THR A 90 -2.40 -3.36 -19.14
CA THR A 90 -2.95 -4.72 -19.29
C THR A 90 -4.15 -5.02 -18.39
N GLY A 91 -4.28 -4.31 -17.26
CA GLY A 91 -5.26 -4.57 -16.20
C GLY A 91 -5.16 -5.98 -15.64
N SER A 92 -3.95 -6.44 -15.41
CA SER A 92 -3.69 -7.79 -14.90
C SER A 92 -2.62 -7.77 -13.81
N VAL A 93 -2.51 -8.89 -13.10
CA VAL A 93 -1.40 -9.15 -12.20
C VAL A 93 -0.53 -10.25 -12.78
N PHE A 94 0.74 -9.95 -13.01
CA PHE A 94 1.74 -10.90 -13.47
C PHE A 94 2.46 -11.51 -12.27
N VAL A 95 2.68 -12.81 -12.34
CA VAL A 95 3.33 -13.59 -11.29
C VAL A 95 4.67 -14.07 -11.82
N PHE A 96 5.72 -13.74 -11.09
CA PHE A 96 7.09 -14.13 -11.39
C PHE A 96 7.68 -14.93 -10.23
N SER A 97 8.72 -15.73 -10.51
CA SER A 97 9.57 -16.28 -9.47
C SER A 97 10.42 -15.18 -8.83
N ASN A 98 11.05 -15.48 -7.69
CA ASN A 98 11.95 -14.53 -7.02
C ASN A 98 13.19 -14.15 -7.87
N GLU A 99 13.49 -14.94 -8.89
CA GLU A 99 14.54 -14.72 -9.90
C GLU A 99 14.01 -14.03 -11.16
N GLY A 100 12.72 -13.70 -11.21
CA GLY A 100 12.10 -12.96 -12.31
C GLY A 100 11.58 -13.81 -13.47
N ARG A 101 11.57 -15.14 -13.37
CA ARG A 101 10.94 -15.98 -14.41
C ARG A 101 9.43 -15.83 -14.39
N PHE A 102 8.81 -15.69 -15.55
CA PHE A 102 7.36 -15.58 -15.65
C PHE A 102 6.72 -16.93 -15.30
N LEU A 103 5.72 -16.89 -14.41
CA LEU A 103 5.00 -18.08 -13.95
C LEU A 103 3.57 -18.07 -14.46
N ASN A 104 2.87 -16.95 -14.31
CA ASN A 104 1.46 -16.86 -14.65
C ASN A 104 0.99 -15.40 -14.79
N ARG A 105 -0.17 -15.20 -15.42
CA ARG A 105 -0.90 -13.93 -15.46
C ARG A 105 -2.30 -14.16 -14.91
N ILE A 106 -2.71 -13.36 -13.95
CA ILE A 106 -4.00 -13.46 -13.28
C ILE A 106 -4.91 -12.32 -13.74
N GLY A 107 -6.12 -12.72 -14.12
CA GLY A 107 -7.24 -11.86 -14.51
C GLY A 107 -7.19 -11.34 -15.95
N THR A 108 -8.38 -11.15 -16.49
CA THR A 108 -8.63 -10.84 -17.89
C THR A 108 -9.58 -9.66 -18.01
N LYS A 109 -9.23 -8.69 -18.87
CA LYS A 109 -10.12 -7.58 -19.20
C LYS A 109 -11.30 -8.08 -20.03
N GLY A 110 -12.51 -7.71 -19.65
CA GLY A 110 -13.72 -8.08 -20.39
C GLY A 110 -15.01 -7.81 -19.64
N SER A 111 -16.07 -8.52 -20.01
CA SER A 111 -17.42 -8.36 -19.43
C SER A 111 -18.12 -9.70 -19.17
N GLY A 112 -17.45 -10.81 -19.43
CA GLY A 112 -17.92 -12.15 -19.09
C GLY A 112 -17.78 -12.47 -17.60
N PRO A 113 -18.28 -13.63 -17.17
CA PRO A 113 -18.13 -14.10 -15.80
C PRO A 113 -16.66 -14.16 -15.38
N GLY A 114 -16.32 -13.54 -14.24
CA GLY A 114 -14.94 -13.46 -13.73
C GLY A 114 -14.02 -12.45 -14.44
N GLU A 115 -14.48 -11.80 -15.50
CA GLU A 115 -13.78 -10.71 -16.16
C GLU A 115 -14.17 -9.35 -15.57
N TYR A 116 -13.35 -8.33 -15.82
CA TYR A 116 -13.57 -6.96 -15.37
C TYR A 116 -13.04 -5.95 -16.37
N ARG A 117 -13.54 -4.71 -16.35
CA ARG A 117 -13.12 -3.63 -17.24
C ARG A 117 -11.93 -2.86 -16.68
N THR A 118 -11.93 -2.64 -15.37
CA THR A 118 -10.88 -1.84 -14.70
C THR A 118 -10.41 -2.54 -13.43
N LEU A 119 -9.13 -2.90 -13.41
CA LEU A 119 -8.41 -3.29 -12.19
C LEU A 119 -7.98 -2.01 -11.45
N LEU A 120 -8.34 -1.88 -10.19
CA LEU A 120 -8.00 -0.71 -9.37
C LEU A 120 -6.85 -1.00 -8.40
N ASP A 121 -6.87 -2.17 -7.76
CA ASP A 121 -5.81 -2.61 -6.86
C ASP A 121 -5.84 -4.13 -6.69
N PHE A 122 -4.76 -4.70 -6.15
CA PHE A 122 -4.74 -6.10 -5.71
C PHE A 122 -4.04 -6.28 -4.36
N ALA A 123 -4.35 -7.39 -3.70
CA ALA A 123 -3.64 -7.86 -2.52
C ALA A 123 -3.39 -9.37 -2.61
N VAL A 124 -2.40 -9.85 -1.87
CA VAL A 124 -2.08 -11.28 -1.78
C VAL A 124 -2.06 -11.65 -0.30
N ASN A 125 -2.82 -12.67 0.10
CA ASN A 125 -2.80 -13.13 1.48
C ASN A 125 -1.61 -14.06 1.76
N HIS A 126 -1.46 -14.50 3.01
CA HIS A 126 -0.33 -15.31 3.46
C HIS A 126 -0.28 -16.74 2.88
N VAL A 127 -1.36 -17.23 2.28
CA VAL A 127 -1.40 -18.54 1.59
C VAL A 127 -1.25 -18.42 0.07
N GLY A 128 -1.18 -17.19 -0.46
CA GLY A 128 -0.99 -16.93 -1.89
C GLY A 128 -2.28 -16.71 -2.69
N ASP A 129 -3.45 -16.68 -2.05
CA ASP A 129 -4.68 -16.24 -2.73
C ASP A 129 -4.55 -14.78 -3.13
N VAL A 130 -5.05 -14.46 -4.31
CA VAL A 130 -4.96 -13.12 -4.90
C VAL A 130 -6.33 -12.48 -4.93
N PHE A 131 -6.42 -11.26 -4.43
CA PHE A 131 -7.66 -10.51 -4.33
C PHE A 131 -7.58 -9.29 -5.20
N PHE A 132 -8.53 -9.12 -6.11
CA PHE A 132 -8.64 -7.95 -6.97
C PHE A 132 -9.76 -7.05 -6.48
N LEU A 133 -9.47 -5.76 -6.49
CA LEU A 133 -10.48 -4.73 -6.48
C LEU A 133 -10.71 -4.29 -7.94
N ALA A 134 -11.82 -4.69 -8.53
CA ALA A 134 -12.12 -4.40 -9.94
C ALA A 134 -13.62 -4.16 -10.16
N ASP A 135 -13.98 -3.12 -10.92
CA ASP A 135 -15.38 -2.73 -11.20
C ASP A 135 -16.31 -2.69 -9.97
N ASN A 136 -15.83 -2.17 -8.83
CA ASN A 136 -16.55 -2.19 -7.54
C ASN A 136 -16.88 -3.61 -7.04
N ARG A 137 -16.05 -4.60 -7.36
CA ARG A 137 -16.12 -5.95 -6.80
C ARG A 137 -14.82 -6.29 -6.10
N LEU A 138 -14.90 -7.17 -5.10
CA LEU A 138 -13.77 -7.99 -4.69
C LEU A 138 -13.86 -9.32 -5.41
N LEU A 139 -12.83 -9.66 -6.16
CA LEU A 139 -12.69 -10.96 -6.80
C LEU A 139 -11.55 -11.70 -6.11
N LYS A 140 -11.79 -12.93 -5.69
CA LYS A 140 -10.77 -13.82 -5.13
C LYS A 140 -10.34 -14.82 -6.21
N PHE A 141 -9.04 -14.95 -6.37
CA PHE A 141 -8.38 -15.91 -7.26
C PHE A 141 -7.47 -16.84 -6.45
N SER A 142 -7.30 -18.06 -6.95
CA SER A 142 -6.24 -18.96 -6.51
C SER A 142 -4.87 -18.43 -6.96
N ASP A 143 -3.79 -19.01 -6.44
CA ASP A 143 -2.43 -18.68 -6.86
C ASP A 143 -2.11 -19.12 -8.30
N GLN A 144 -2.98 -19.93 -8.91
CA GLN A 144 -2.97 -20.33 -10.33
C GLN A 144 -3.89 -19.46 -11.20
N GLY A 145 -4.56 -18.46 -10.63
CA GLY A 145 -5.39 -17.51 -11.36
C GLY A 145 -6.81 -17.98 -11.65
N GLU A 146 -7.27 -19.07 -11.03
CA GLU A 146 -8.66 -19.51 -11.12
C GLU A 146 -9.52 -18.63 -10.20
N ILE A 147 -10.68 -18.18 -10.70
CA ILE A 147 -11.62 -17.44 -9.86
C ILE A 147 -12.27 -18.39 -8.83
N LEU A 148 -12.23 -17.99 -7.56
CA LEU A 148 -12.76 -18.76 -6.44
C LEU A 148 -14.09 -18.18 -5.93
N SER A 149 -14.17 -16.86 -5.82
CA SER A 149 -15.40 -16.17 -5.41
C SER A 149 -15.35 -14.69 -5.79
N GLU A 150 -16.51 -14.04 -5.79
CA GLU A 150 -16.61 -12.59 -5.90
C GLU A 150 -17.75 -12.03 -5.05
N ILE A 151 -17.60 -10.79 -4.63
CA ILE A 151 -18.68 -10.01 -4.00
C ILE A 151 -18.76 -8.63 -4.65
N VAL A 152 -19.98 -8.09 -4.73
CA VAL A 152 -20.21 -6.71 -5.13
C VAL A 152 -19.96 -5.80 -3.93
N LEU A 153 -19.11 -4.79 -4.12
CA LEU A 153 -18.93 -3.68 -3.20
C LEU A 153 -19.77 -2.48 -3.65
N GLY A 154 -19.92 -1.51 -2.75
CA GLY A 154 -20.37 -0.17 -3.12
C GLY A 154 -19.38 0.53 -4.05
N PRO A 155 -19.81 1.61 -4.71
CA PRO A 155 -18.93 2.38 -5.59
C PRO A 155 -17.71 2.94 -4.84
N TYR A 156 -16.68 3.30 -5.60
CA TYR A 156 -15.51 4.05 -5.13
C TYR A 156 -14.50 3.26 -4.30
N GLY A 157 -14.17 2.04 -4.70
CA GLY A 157 -12.99 1.37 -4.14
C GLY A 157 -11.70 2.13 -4.43
N LEU A 158 -10.80 2.21 -3.44
CA LEU A 158 -9.55 2.98 -3.55
C LEU A 158 -8.30 2.15 -3.30
N GLU A 159 -8.32 1.22 -2.34
CA GLU A 159 -7.13 0.49 -1.92
C GLU A 159 -7.53 -0.85 -1.31
N LEU A 160 -6.73 -1.88 -1.58
CA LEU A 160 -6.87 -3.20 -0.99
C LEU A 160 -5.54 -3.63 -0.34
N PHE A 161 -5.62 -4.08 0.90
CA PHE A 161 -4.47 -4.56 1.65
C PHE A 161 -4.82 -5.85 2.39
N ALA A 162 -3.97 -6.87 2.28
CA ALA A 162 -4.11 -8.13 2.99
C ALA A 162 -3.08 -8.19 4.12
N HIS A 163 -3.53 -8.56 5.32
CA HIS A 163 -2.62 -8.84 6.43
C HIS A 163 -3.24 -9.84 7.39
N ARG A 164 -2.48 -10.90 7.70
CA ARG A 164 -2.91 -12.02 8.53
C ARG A 164 -4.16 -12.67 7.98
N ASP A 165 -5.28 -12.57 8.68
CA ASP A 165 -6.54 -13.24 8.39
C ASP A 165 -7.55 -12.33 7.69
N PHE A 166 -7.16 -11.08 7.41
CA PHE A 166 -8.09 -10.05 6.97
C PHE A 166 -7.63 -9.29 5.72
N LEU A 167 -8.64 -8.86 4.98
CA LEU A 167 -8.57 -7.87 3.92
C LEU A 167 -9.10 -6.54 4.43
N TYR A 168 -8.36 -5.48 4.13
CA TYR A 168 -8.68 -4.10 4.46
C TYR A 168 -8.99 -3.38 3.17
N PHE A 169 -10.25 -3.01 3.01
CA PHE A 169 -10.75 -2.33 1.82
C PHE A 169 -11.02 -0.86 2.15
N LYS A 170 -10.24 0.03 1.52
CA LYS A 170 -10.46 1.47 1.60
C LYS A 170 -11.44 1.89 0.52
N PHE A 171 -12.44 2.66 0.91
CA PHE A 171 -13.46 3.16 0.00
C PHE A 171 -13.66 4.68 0.14
N GLY A 172 -14.06 5.28 -0.98
CA GLY A 172 -14.45 6.68 -1.08
C GLY A 172 -15.86 6.93 -0.55
N LYS A 173 -16.55 7.92 -1.14
CA LYS A 173 -17.87 8.40 -0.70
C LYS A 173 -18.86 7.27 -0.37
N GLY A 174 -19.28 7.18 0.90
CA GLY A 174 -20.49 6.48 1.32
C GLY A 174 -21.69 7.43 1.37
N ASN A 175 -22.89 6.95 1.04
CA ASN A 175 -24.15 7.71 1.10
C ASN A 175 -24.49 8.16 2.54
N GLY A 176 -23.91 9.27 3.00
CA GLY A 176 -24.27 9.94 4.26
C GLY A 176 -23.89 9.18 5.55
N SER A 177 -23.41 7.94 5.46
CA SER A 177 -22.94 7.16 6.60
C SER A 177 -21.51 7.56 7.01
N LYS A 178 -21.17 7.36 8.30
CA LYS A 178 -19.82 7.59 8.84
C LYS A 178 -18.84 6.69 8.08
N ASN A 179 -17.88 7.28 7.34
CA ASN A 179 -16.80 6.52 6.71
C ASN A 179 -15.87 6.02 7.83
N PRO A 180 -15.75 4.70 8.06
CA PRO A 180 -14.91 4.17 9.10
C PRO A 180 -13.42 4.19 8.73
N GLY A 181 -13.06 4.49 7.48
CA GLY A 181 -11.70 4.40 6.93
C GLY A 181 -11.55 3.17 6.04
N PHE A 182 -11.73 1.99 6.63
CA PHE A 182 -11.64 0.68 5.97
C PHE A 182 -12.82 -0.20 6.35
N LEU A 183 -13.37 -0.92 5.36
CA LEU A 183 -14.14 -2.13 5.60
C LEU A 183 -13.17 -3.29 5.77
N VAL A 184 -13.49 -4.20 6.68
CA VAL A 184 -12.66 -5.38 6.97
C VAL A 184 -13.43 -6.61 6.56
N PHE A 185 -12.79 -7.48 5.79
CA PHE A 185 -13.32 -8.78 5.37
C PHE A 185 -12.37 -9.89 5.80
N ASP A 186 -12.89 -11.09 6.03
CA ASP A 186 -12.05 -12.28 6.06
C ASP A 186 -11.59 -12.68 4.64
N HIS A 187 -10.76 -13.71 4.53
CA HIS A 187 -10.27 -14.21 3.23
C HIS A 187 -11.31 -15.00 2.42
N GLN A 188 -12.50 -15.22 2.98
CA GLN A 188 -13.67 -15.78 2.30
C GLN A 188 -14.61 -14.69 1.79
N LEU A 189 -14.22 -13.41 1.96
CA LEU A 189 -14.99 -12.22 1.60
C LEU A 189 -16.22 -12.00 2.47
N ASN A 190 -16.29 -12.58 3.67
CA ASN A 190 -17.33 -12.25 4.64
C ASN A 190 -16.97 -10.95 5.36
N PRO A 191 -17.93 -10.02 5.58
CA PRO A 191 -17.69 -8.83 6.38
C PRO A 191 -17.28 -9.18 7.82
N ALA A 192 -16.13 -8.67 8.26
CA ALA A 192 -15.57 -8.89 9.60
C ALA A 192 -15.61 -7.64 10.49
N GLY A 193 -15.81 -6.46 9.90
CA GLY A 193 -15.97 -5.22 10.66
C GLY A 193 -15.46 -4.00 9.92
N THR A 194 -15.01 -3.00 10.67
CA THR A 194 -14.47 -1.75 10.13
C THR A 194 -13.26 -1.27 10.94
N LEU A 195 -12.37 -0.50 10.32
CA LEU A 195 -11.16 0.05 10.94
C LEU A 195 -10.92 1.48 10.46
N GLY A 196 -10.60 2.40 11.36
CA GLY A 196 -10.01 3.69 10.99
C GLY A 196 -10.53 4.90 11.76
N THR A 197 -10.08 6.07 11.33
CA THR A 197 -10.51 7.39 11.80
C THR A 197 -11.48 7.97 10.79
N GLN A 198 -12.61 8.53 11.25
CA GLN A 198 -13.54 9.21 10.36
C GLN A 198 -12.89 10.47 9.78
N ASP A 199 -12.34 10.39 8.55
CA ASP A 199 -11.97 11.58 7.79
C ASP A 199 -13.20 12.09 7.03
N LYS A 200 -13.90 13.05 7.65
CA LYS A 200 -15.09 13.68 7.03
C LYS A 200 -14.79 14.31 5.67
N ARG A 201 -13.53 14.64 5.35
CA ARG A 201 -13.15 15.20 4.05
C ARG A 201 -13.25 14.16 2.92
N LEU A 202 -13.06 12.88 3.22
CA LEU A 202 -13.28 11.79 2.24
C LEU A 202 -14.77 11.62 1.88
N GLN A 203 -15.69 12.16 2.68
CA GLN A 203 -17.12 12.21 2.32
C GLN A 203 -17.39 13.25 1.23
N THR A 204 -16.58 14.30 1.17
CA THR A 204 -16.73 15.40 0.22
C THR A 204 -15.82 15.24 -1.01
N TYR A 205 -14.67 14.57 -0.88
CA TYR A 205 -13.65 14.49 -1.94
C TYR A 205 -13.11 13.08 -2.15
N MET A 206 -13.07 12.67 -3.42
CA MET A 206 -12.74 11.30 -3.84
C MET A 206 -11.24 10.99 -4.00
N PHE A 207 -10.32 11.89 -3.62
CA PHE A 207 -8.89 11.70 -3.90
C PHE A 207 -8.13 11.19 -2.66
N ALA A 208 -7.80 9.91 -2.61
CA ALA A 208 -6.76 9.38 -1.72
C ALA A 208 -5.54 8.94 -2.54
N ALA A 209 -4.34 9.22 -2.05
CA ALA A 209 -3.13 8.67 -2.67
C ALA A 209 -3.14 7.13 -2.58
N PRO A 210 -2.60 6.43 -3.59
CA PRO A 210 -2.53 4.97 -3.56
C PRO A 210 -1.52 4.48 -2.52
N THR A 211 -1.92 3.45 -1.78
CA THR A 211 -1.15 2.75 -0.74
C THR A 211 -0.83 3.55 0.52
N THR A 212 -1.81 3.69 1.41
CA THR A 212 -1.71 4.41 2.68
C THR A 212 -1.73 3.50 3.91
N ILE A 213 -1.83 2.18 3.73
CA ILE A 213 -1.75 1.20 4.82
C ILE A 213 -0.55 0.26 4.65
N THR A 214 0.05 -0.14 5.75
CA THR A 214 1.07 -1.19 5.83
C THR A 214 0.97 -1.92 7.17
N ALA A 215 1.72 -3.01 7.33
CA ALA A 215 1.76 -3.75 8.59
C ALA A 215 3.18 -4.06 9.04
N ALA A 216 3.41 -4.10 10.36
CA ALA A 216 4.63 -4.66 10.94
C ALA A 216 4.26 -5.51 12.16
N GLY A 217 4.56 -6.81 12.09
CA GLY A 217 4.12 -7.78 13.10
C GLY A 217 2.59 -7.82 13.21
N ASP A 218 2.06 -7.48 14.38
CA ASP A 218 0.62 -7.48 14.71
C ASP A 218 -0.04 -6.10 14.53
N SER A 219 0.74 -5.12 14.11
CA SER A 219 0.29 -3.74 14.05
C SER A 219 0.03 -3.33 12.60
N LEU A 220 -1.13 -2.71 12.39
CA LEU A 220 -1.43 -1.99 11.17
C LEU A 220 -1.10 -0.52 11.36
N PHE A 221 -0.56 0.06 10.30
CA PHE A 221 -0.21 1.46 10.23
C PHE A 221 -0.89 2.05 9.02
N PHE A 222 -1.58 3.16 9.17
CA PHE A 222 -2.19 3.82 8.03
C PHE A 222 -2.27 5.33 8.20
N THR A 223 -2.37 6.03 7.08
CA THR A 223 -2.50 7.49 7.06
C THR A 223 -3.81 7.92 6.44
N ASP A 224 -4.42 8.99 6.94
CA ASP A 224 -5.56 9.59 6.22
C ASP A 224 -5.03 10.40 5.02
N ALA A 225 -5.81 10.42 3.94
CA ALA A 225 -5.38 11.04 2.67
C ALA A 225 -5.00 12.53 2.81
N TYR A 226 -5.66 13.24 3.73
CA TYR A 226 -5.51 14.68 3.90
C TYR A 226 -4.99 15.07 5.28
N SER A 227 -4.49 14.10 6.07
CA SER A 227 -3.91 14.38 7.39
C SER A 227 -2.45 13.97 7.40
N LEU A 228 -1.59 14.81 7.98
CA LEU A 228 -0.27 14.36 8.40
C LEU A 228 -0.40 13.57 9.70
N SER A 229 -1.17 12.50 9.71
CA SER A 229 -1.32 11.62 10.87
C SER A 229 -0.98 10.19 10.53
N LEU A 230 -0.26 9.52 11.43
CA LEU A 230 -0.07 8.08 11.42
C LEU A 230 -1.00 7.47 12.46
N ASN A 231 -1.93 6.67 11.97
CA ASN A 231 -2.80 5.83 12.77
C ASN A 231 -2.15 4.47 12.97
N VAL A 232 -2.27 3.94 14.17
CA VAL A 232 -1.69 2.67 14.60
C VAL A 232 -2.80 1.86 15.21
N PHE A 233 -3.06 0.70 14.63
CA PHE A 233 -4.02 -0.25 15.16
C PHE A 233 -3.31 -1.51 15.62
N LYS A 234 -3.42 -1.80 16.91
CA LYS A 234 -2.80 -2.97 17.56
C LYS A 234 -3.71 -3.43 18.70
N GLN A 235 -3.98 -4.74 18.80
CA GLN A 235 -4.77 -5.34 19.89
C GLN A 235 -6.10 -4.60 20.17
N SER A 236 -6.86 -4.29 19.12
CA SER A 236 -8.14 -3.56 19.21
C SER A 236 -8.04 -2.10 19.70
N LYS A 237 -6.83 -1.55 19.88
CA LYS A 237 -6.61 -0.15 20.23
C LYS A 237 -6.12 0.63 19.02
N LEU A 238 -6.82 1.71 18.71
CA LEU A 238 -6.40 2.71 17.72
C LEU A 238 -5.71 3.87 18.44
N THR A 239 -4.50 4.23 17.98
CA THR A 239 -3.76 5.40 18.44
C THR A 239 -3.37 6.25 17.24
N THR A 240 -3.51 7.57 17.36
CA THR A 240 -3.19 8.51 16.28
C THR A 240 -2.06 9.45 16.69
N SER A 241 -1.05 9.58 15.84
CA SER A 241 0.06 10.53 16.01
C SER A 241 0.01 11.56 14.89
N LYS A 242 -0.04 12.85 15.22
CA LYS A 242 -0.05 13.94 14.23
C LYS A 242 1.36 14.51 14.06
N PHE A 243 1.74 14.83 12.82
CA PHE A 243 3.02 15.42 12.47
C PHE A 243 2.82 16.84 11.90
N GLY A 244 3.60 17.78 12.42
CA GLY A 244 3.61 19.19 11.98
C GLY A 244 2.44 20.05 12.48
N THR A 245 2.61 21.37 12.39
CA THR A 245 1.61 22.40 12.77
C THR A 245 0.69 22.81 11.61
N GLN A 246 0.98 22.36 10.38
CA GLN A 246 0.35 22.87 9.15
C GLN A 246 -1.09 22.39 8.92
N ASN A 247 -1.65 21.54 9.80
CA ASN A 247 -3.04 21.10 9.70
C ASN A 247 -4.09 22.23 9.86
N GLN A 248 -3.71 23.38 10.46
CA GLN A 248 -4.63 24.51 10.63
C GLN A 248 -5.00 25.18 9.31
N VAL A 249 -4.02 25.44 8.42
CA VAL A 249 -4.23 26.13 7.12
C VAL A 249 -5.20 25.37 6.21
N PHE A 250 -5.21 24.04 6.28
CA PHE A 250 -6.10 23.21 5.46
C PHE A 250 -7.54 23.26 5.94
N THR A 251 -7.75 23.32 7.26
CA THR A 251 -9.10 23.30 7.84
C THR A 251 -9.94 24.44 7.27
N ASP A 252 -9.35 25.60 6.98
CA ASP A 252 -10.03 26.75 6.40
C ASP A 252 -10.38 26.59 4.90
N ALA A 253 -9.51 25.97 4.10
CA ALA A 253 -9.78 25.70 2.68
C ALA A 253 -10.95 24.71 2.46
N TRP A 254 -11.21 23.86 3.47
CA TRP A 254 -12.28 22.86 3.45
C TRP A 254 -13.58 23.32 4.17
N LYS A 255 -13.62 24.53 4.75
CA LYS A 255 -14.76 25.08 5.51
C LYS A 255 -15.91 25.62 4.64
N GLY A 256 -15.73 25.76 3.32
CA GLY A 256 -16.79 26.27 2.45
C GLY A 256 -17.91 25.25 2.23
N ASP A 257 -19.16 25.70 2.26
CA ASP A 257 -20.35 24.87 2.01
C ASP A 257 -20.43 24.32 0.58
N SER A 258 -19.56 24.79 -0.33
CA SER A 258 -19.38 24.23 -1.67
C SER A 258 -17.90 24.21 -2.07
N PHE A 259 -17.40 23.03 -2.43
CA PHE A 259 -16.07 22.90 -3.02
C PHE A 259 -16.14 23.12 -4.51
N ASN A 260 -15.67 24.27 -4.94
CA ASN A 260 -15.54 24.58 -6.34
C ASN A 260 -14.14 24.21 -6.86
N GLU A 261 -13.94 24.38 -8.17
CA GLU A 261 -12.66 24.10 -8.82
C GLU A 261 -11.50 24.97 -8.28
N ALA A 262 -11.78 26.21 -7.84
CA ALA A 262 -10.78 27.08 -7.23
C ALA A 262 -10.30 26.53 -5.88
N ASN A 263 -11.22 26.02 -5.04
CA ASN A 263 -10.90 25.33 -3.79
C ASN A 263 -10.08 24.07 -4.07
N ARG A 264 -10.44 23.30 -5.12
CA ARG A 264 -9.65 22.13 -5.56
C ARG A 264 -8.22 22.50 -5.95
N LYS A 265 -8.04 23.52 -6.77
CA LYS A 265 -6.71 24.00 -7.18
C LYS A 265 -5.90 24.50 -5.97
N ALA A 266 -6.54 25.22 -5.05
CA ALA A 266 -5.91 25.71 -3.83
C ALA A 266 -5.47 24.58 -2.90
N VAL A 267 -6.31 23.54 -2.73
CA VAL A 267 -5.93 22.33 -1.98
C VAL A 267 -4.76 21.63 -2.66
N ILE A 268 -4.88 21.27 -3.95
CA ILE A 268 -3.82 20.55 -4.68
C ILE A 268 -2.48 21.30 -4.64
N LYS A 269 -2.50 22.63 -4.73
CA LYS A 269 -1.29 23.46 -4.71
C LYS A 269 -0.62 23.55 -3.35
N ASN A 270 -1.35 23.34 -2.25
CA ASN A 270 -0.85 23.57 -0.91
C ASN A 270 -0.81 22.31 -0.03
N LEU A 271 -1.41 21.19 -0.47
CA LEU A 271 -1.55 19.97 0.32
C LEU A 271 -0.18 19.32 0.54
N TRP A 272 0.21 19.26 1.81
CA TRP A 272 1.13 18.23 2.28
C TRP A 272 0.33 16.97 2.52
N HIS A 273 0.73 15.87 1.90
CA HIS A 273 0.13 14.59 2.19
C HIS A 273 1.14 13.45 2.11
N PHE A 274 0.81 12.37 2.80
CA PHE A 274 1.45 11.09 2.59
C PHE A 274 1.03 10.55 1.22
N GLN A 275 2.02 10.28 0.38
CA GLN A 275 1.84 9.61 -0.90
C GLN A 275 1.81 8.11 -0.71
N SER A 276 2.69 7.59 0.14
CA SER A 276 2.77 6.17 0.41
C SER A 276 3.31 5.87 1.80
N LEU A 277 2.90 4.73 2.35
CA LEU A 277 3.41 4.16 3.58
C LEU A 277 3.89 2.73 3.31
N ARG A 278 5.07 2.37 3.79
CA ARG A 278 5.64 1.02 3.65
C ARG A 278 6.32 0.59 4.95
N SER A 279 6.41 -0.71 5.14
CA SER A 279 7.17 -1.32 6.23
C SER A 279 8.17 -2.33 5.70
N PHE A 280 9.32 -2.43 6.36
CA PHE A 280 10.37 -3.39 6.08
C PHE A 280 11.27 -3.50 7.31
N SER A 281 11.80 -4.69 7.60
CA SER A 281 12.70 -4.97 8.73
C SER A 281 12.19 -4.44 10.07
N GLY A 282 10.87 -4.43 10.29
CA GLY A 282 10.25 -3.86 11.49
C GLY A 282 10.38 -2.34 11.62
N ASN A 283 10.67 -1.63 10.53
CA ASN A 283 10.71 -0.17 10.43
C ASN A 283 9.60 0.32 9.49
N LEU A 284 9.29 1.61 9.56
CA LEU A 284 8.38 2.27 8.63
C LEU A 284 9.13 3.30 7.80
N ILE A 285 8.68 3.45 6.56
CA ILE A 285 8.98 4.60 5.72
C ILE A 285 7.67 5.22 5.24
N MET A 286 7.57 6.52 5.44
CA MET A 286 6.46 7.35 5.00
C MET A 286 6.98 8.31 3.95
N HIS A 287 6.40 8.24 2.76
CA HIS A 287 6.70 9.15 1.67
C HIS A 287 5.74 10.34 1.74
N GLU A 288 6.30 11.53 1.93
CA GLU A 288 5.59 12.79 1.90
C GLU A 288 5.89 13.52 0.61
N ARG A 289 4.84 14.08 0.01
CA ARG A 289 4.99 15.03 -1.09
C ARG A 289 4.31 16.33 -0.72
N ARG A 290 5.04 17.43 -0.91
CA ARG A 290 4.50 18.78 -0.96
C ARG A 290 4.56 19.25 -2.40
N ARG A 291 3.43 19.66 -2.95
CA ARG A 291 3.41 20.46 -4.18
C ARG A 291 3.50 21.94 -3.80
N SER A 292 4.30 22.71 -4.51
CA SER A 292 4.45 24.16 -4.31
C SER A 292 4.67 24.81 -5.67
N GLY A 293 3.59 25.27 -6.32
CA GLY A 293 3.66 25.70 -7.72
C GLY A 293 3.92 24.52 -8.65
N ASP A 294 4.87 24.67 -9.58
CA ASP A 294 5.28 23.61 -10.52
C ASP A 294 6.29 22.63 -9.91
N ASP A 295 6.86 22.95 -8.73
CA ASP A 295 7.82 22.10 -8.05
C ASP A 295 7.16 21.21 -7.00
N ALA A 296 7.59 19.95 -6.95
CA ALA A 296 7.21 19.00 -5.91
C ALA A 296 8.43 18.67 -5.05
N VAL A 297 8.33 18.93 -3.74
CA VAL A 297 9.32 18.49 -2.77
C VAL A 297 8.86 17.16 -2.19
N ASN A 298 9.68 16.14 -2.35
CA ASN A 298 9.44 14.85 -1.75
C ASN A 298 10.35 14.63 -0.53
N ARG A 299 9.83 13.98 0.51
CA ARG A 299 10.57 13.65 1.74
C ARG A 299 10.20 12.26 2.20
N PHE A 300 11.14 11.60 2.87
CA PHE A 300 10.87 10.36 3.57
C PHE A 300 11.01 10.58 5.08
N ARG A 301 9.97 10.20 5.82
CA ARG A 301 10.06 10.00 7.27
C ARG A 301 10.34 8.53 7.53
N LEU A 302 11.49 8.24 8.11
CA LEU A 302 11.86 6.89 8.52
C LEU A 302 11.62 6.76 10.01
N ILE A 303 11.01 5.66 10.41
CA ILE A 303 10.71 5.37 11.81
C ILE A 303 11.30 4.01 12.14
N ASN A 304 12.21 3.97 13.11
CA ASN A 304 12.63 2.72 13.72
C ASN A 304 11.64 2.33 14.82
N LEU A 305 10.86 1.26 14.63
CA LEU A 305 9.84 0.89 15.62
C LEU A 305 10.45 0.30 16.90
N LYS A 306 11.66 -0.27 16.83
CA LYS A 306 12.36 -0.83 17.98
C LYS A 306 12.96 0.27 18.86
N THR A 307 13.67 1.22 18.27
CA THR A 307 14.35 2.30 19.01
C THR A 307 13.50 3.56 19.16
N LYS A 308 12.37 3.65 18.45
CA LYS A 308 11.48 4.83 18.39
C LYS A 308 12.19 6.10 17.92
N LYS A 309 13.26 5.96 17.13
CA LYS A 309 13.94 7.08 16.46
C LYS A 309 13.22 7.45 15.16
N GLY A 310 13.08 8.75 14.89
CA GLY A 310 12.57 9.28 13.64
C GLY A 310 13.65 10.05 12.87
N ALA A 311 13.78 9.78 11.57
CA ALA A 311 14.65 10.53 10.67
C ALA A 311 13.85 11.18 9.54
N LEU A 312 14.21 12.40 9.17
CA LEU A 312 13.71 13.05 7.96
C LEU A 312 14.82 13.06 6.89
N LEU A 313 14.55 12.37 5.78
CA LEU A 313 15.36 12.37 4.56
C LEU A 313 14.64 13.19 3.49
N ARG A 314 15.40 13.88 2.63
CA ARG A 314 14.82 14.42 1.40
C ARG A 314 14.84 13.32 0.35
N GLN A 315 13.76 13.21 -0.41
CA GLN A 315 13.85 12.52 -1.69
C GLN A 315 14.31 13.56 -2.69
N THR A 316 15.47 13.34 -3.28
CA THR A 316 15.90 14.12 -4.43
C THR A 316 15.24 13.50 -5.66
N VAL A 317 14.18 14.13 -6.17
CA VAL A 317 14.01 14.11 -7.62
C VAL A 317 15.03 15.12 -8.09
N LEU A 318 16.08 14.69 -8.78
CA LEU A 318 17.04 15.61 -9.37
C LEU A 318 16.31 16.43 -10.45
N ARG A 319 15.76 17.58 -10.06
CA ARG A 319 15.94 18.79 -10.84
C ARG A 319 17.21 19.41 -10.28
N ASP A 320 18.26 19.39 -11.08
CA ASP A 320 19.05 20.58 -11.36
C ASP A 320 19.72 20.38 -12.73
N LEU A 321 19.20 21.12 -13.70
CA LEU A 321 19.96 21.61 -14.84
C LEU A 321 21.10 22.43 -14.24
N ASP A 322 22.30 21.87 -14.12
CA ASP A 322 23.60 22.57 -14.16
C ASP A 322 24.77 21.57 -14.11
N GLY A 323 24.75 20.62 -15.05
CA GLY A 323 25.93 20.18 -15.82
C GLY A 323 27.17 19.56 -15.15
N THR A 324 27.31 19.39 -13.82
CA THR A 324 28.65 19.06 -13.27
C THR A 324 28.76 18.09 -12.07
N SER A 325 27.83 17.16 -11.82
CA SER A 325 28.16 15.97 -11.00
C SER A 325 27.30 14.74 -11.36
N ARG A 326 27.91 13.54 -11.37
CA ARG A 326 27.64 12.46 -12.34
C ARG A 326 27.12 11.11 -11.79
N ASP A 327 26.72 10.96 -10.52
CA ASP A 327 26.82 9.61 -9.92
C ASP A 327 25.56 8.96 -9.28
N HIS A 328 24.30 9.41 -9.44
CA HIS A 328 23.21 8.80 -8.66
C HIS A 328 21.87 8.47 -9.35
N LEU A 329 21.38 7.26 -9.02
CA LEU A 329 20.15 6.58 -9.44
C LEU A 329 18.87 7.38 -9.11
N SER A 330 18.00 7.56 -10.09
CA SER A 330 16.60 7.86 -9.85
C SER A 330 15.79 6.56 -9.67
N ILE A 331 15.35 6.27 -8.45
CA ILE A 331 14.26 5.32 -8.23
C ILE A 331 12.98 6.06 -8.59
N ASP A 332 12.32 5.66 -9.66
CA ASP A 332 11.13 6.37 -10.15
C ASP A 332 10.04 6.46 -9.08
N TYR A 333 9.86 5.40 -8.28
CA TYR A 333 9.22 5.38 -6.97
C TYR A 333 9.33 3.98 -6.32
N VAL A 334 9.04 3.88 -5.01
CA VAL A 334 8.97 2.61 -4.27
C VAL A 334 7.61 1.94 -4.54
N SER A 335 7.61 0.85 -5.30
CA SER A 335 6.41 0.14 -5.74
C SER A 335 5.90 -0.91 -4.75
N GLY A 336 6.73 -1.31 -3.78
CA GLY A 336 6.40 -2.36 -2.82
C GLY A 336 7.39 -2.47 -1.66
N SER A 337 7.14 -3.42 -0.77
CA SER A 337 8.09 -3.80 0.28
C SER A 337 7.92 -5.26 0.67
N THR A 338 8.93 -5.77 1.38
CA THR A 338 8.98 -7.12 1.93
C THR A 338 9.31 -7.06 3.42
N SER A 339 9.41 -8.22 4.08
CA SER A 339 9.86 -8.26 5.46
C SER A 339 11.27 -7.70 5.68
N GLN A 340 12.11 -7.64 4.63
CA GLN A 340 13.52 -7.22 4.74
C GLN A 340 13.90 -6.04 3.82
N HIS A 341 13.10 -5.76 2.79
CA HIS A 341 13.50 -4.89 1.70
C HIS A 341 12.41 -3.90 1.32
N LEU A 342 12.80 -2.73 0.84
CA LEU A 342 11.96 -1.93 -0.04
C LEU A 342 12.17 -2.38 -1.48
N VAL A 343 11.12 -2.30 -2.30
CA VAL A 343 11.18 -2.64 -3.72
C VAL A 343 10.89 -1.39 -4.54
N GLY A 344 11.83 -1.03 -5.40
CA GLY A 344 11.68 0.04 -6.39
C GLY A 344 11.65 -0.51 -7.81
N VAL A 345 11.19 0.32 -8.73
CA VAL A 345 11.17 0.04 -10.17
C VAL A 345 12.06 1.07 -10.86
N ILE A 346 12.80 0.62 -11.86
CA ILE A 346 13.47 1.51 -12.82
C ILE A 346 12.48 1.65 -13.98
N GLY A 347 12.04 2.84 -14.36
CA GLY A 347 11.02 3.05 -15.38
C GLY A 347 11.56 3.61 -16.69
N ASP A 348 12.75 4.22 -16.66
CA ASP A 348 13.32 4.95 -17.80
C ASP A 348 14.62 4.29 -18.31
N PRO A 349 14.70 3.92 -19.61
CA PRO A 349 15.90 3.37 -20.24
C PRO A 349 17.16 4.25 -20.11
N VAL A 350 17.02 5.57 -20.13
CA VAL A 350 18.16 6.51 -20.00
C VAL A 350 18.74 6.44 -18.60
N ARG A 351 17.86 6.44 -17.59
CA ARG A 351 18.25 6.30 -16.17
C ARG A 351 18.85 4.93 -15.88
N PHE A 352 18.40 3.90 -16.59
CA PHE A 352 18.98 2.56 -16.47
C PHE A 352 20.45 2.51 -16.92
N SER A 353 20.83 3.18 -18.02
CA SER A 353 22.24 3.23 -18.44
C SER A 353 23.15 3.86 -17.38
N GLU A 354 22.75 5.00 -16.82
CA GLU A 354 23.52 5.68 -15.76
C GLU A 354 23.62 4.83 -14.48
N PHE A 355 22.53 4.13 -14.15
CA PHE A 355 22.52 3.23 -13.01
C PHE A 355 23.45 2.03 -13.20
N LYS A 356 23.50 1.50 -14.42
CA LYS A 356 24.37 0.37 -14.76
C LYS A 356 25.84 0.70 -14.59
N ASP A 357 26.25 1.90 -14.99
CA ASP A 357 27.66 2.32 -14.91
C ASP A 357 28.13 2.53 -13.46
N ASN A 358 27.21 2.91 -12.57
CA ASN A 358 27.51 3.16 -11.16
C ASN A 358 27.44 1.90 -10.28
N TYR A 359 26.84 0.81 -10.75
CA TYR A 359 26.57 -0.38 -9.94
C TYR A 359 26.91 -1.68 -10.68
N HIS A 360 27.96 -2.37 -10.21
CA HIS A 360 28.46 -3.61 -10.80
C HIS A 360 27.42 -4.73 -10.98
N ILE A 361 26.33 -4.71 -10.20
CA ILE A 361 25.25 -5.71 -10.27
C ILE A 361 24.45 -5.68 -11.59
N PHE A 362 24.59 -4.63 -12.41
CA PHE A 362 23.89 -4.50 -13.71
C PHE A 362 24.79 -4.72 -14.93
N SER A 363 26.09 -4.98 -14.72
CA SER A 363 27.13 -5.05 -15.76
C SER A 363 26.75 -5.96 -16.95
N ASN A 364 25.97 -7.02 -16.70
CA ASN A 364 25.57 -8.01 -17.72
C ASN A 364 24.16 -7.79 -18.33
N MET A 365 23.45 -6.72 -18.00
CA MET A 365 22.13 -6.44 -18.58
C MET A 365 22.28 -5.64 -19.90
N LYS A 366 21.66 -6.12 -20.99
CA LYS A 366 21.58 -5.39 -22.27
C LYS A 366 20.47 -4.34 -22.22
N LEU A 367 20.73 -3.14 -22.73
CA LEU A 367 19.73 -2.07 -22.86
C LEU A 367 18.72 -2.40 -23.97
N GLY A 368 17.45 -2.12 -23.68
CA GLY A 368 16.28 -2.15 -24.57
C GLY A 368 15.09 -1.50 -23.86
N ASP A 369 13.88 -1.56 -24.43
CA ASP A 369 12.61 -1.00 -23.90
C ASP A 369 12.11 -1.64 -22.57
N LEU A 370 13.02 -2.21 -21.78
CA LEU A 370 12.75 -3.12 -20.66
C LEU A 370 13.08 -2.51 -19.29
N ALA A 371 13.35 -1.21 -19.21
CA ALA A 371 13.75 -0.56 -17.96
C ALA A 371 12.70 -0.82 -16.87
N ASN A 372 11.42 -0.59 -17.21
CA ASN A 372 10.22 -0.83 -16.39
C ASN A 372 10.01 -2.30 -15.94
N GLN A 373 10.90 -3.22 -16.29
CA GLN A 373 10.84 -4.64 -15.91
C GLN A 373 11.98 -5.06 -14.98
N ILE A 374 12.69 -4.09 -14.40
CA ILE A 374 13.75 -4.35 -13.42
C ILE A 374 13.27 -3.89 -12.05
N LEU A 375 13.18 -4.85 -11.14
CA LEU A 375 12.89 -4.62 -9.74
C LEU A 375 14.19 -4.49 -8.96
N VAL A 376 14.31 -3.42 -8.18
CA VAL A 376 15.49 -3.16 -7.36
C VAL A 376 15.10 -3.29 -5.89
N PHE A 377 15.81 -4.15 -5.18
CA PHE A 377 15.58 -4.42 -3.77
C PHE A 377 16.59 -3.64 -2.94
N PHE A 378 16.08 -2.83 -2.02
CA PHE A 378 16.86 -1.98 -1.14
C PHE A 378 16.81 -2.50 0.29
N LYS A 379 17.96 -2.51 0.96
CA LYS A 379 18.05 -2.71 2.40
C LYS A 379 18.53 -1.44 3.08
N LEU A 380 18.10 -1.26 4.32
CA LEU A 380 18.63 -0.17 5.14
C LEU A 380 20.07 -0.50 5.55
N ARG A 381 20.95 0.51 5.49
CA ARG A 381 22.35 0.35 5.91
C ARG A 381 22.40 0.11 7.42
N LYS A 382 23.19 -0.87 7.86
CA LYS A 382 23.27 -1.28 9.27
C LYS A 382 23.55 -0.13 10.23
N ASN A 383 24.44 0.78 9.84
CA ASN A 383 24.90 1.92 10.63
C ASN A 383 24.03 3.18 10.45
N PHE A 384 22.95 3.14 9.66
CA PHE A 384 22.14 4.33 9.41
C PHE A 384 21.64 4.96 10.72
N TRP A 385 21.09 4.16 11.63
CA TRP A 385 20.53 4.64 12.90
C TRP A 385 21.58 5.12 13.91
N ASP A 386 22.85 4.74 13.72
CA ASP A 386 23.98 5.20 14.54
C ASP A 386 24.41 6.62 14.15
N THR A 387 24.00 7.09 12.96
CA THR A 387 24.25 8.45 12.49
C THR A 387 23.23 9.49 12.97
N LEU A 388 22.14 9.03 13.60
CA LEU A 388 21.08 9.85 14.24
C LEU A 388 21.34 10.01 15.74
#